data_AF-C4XVS5-F1
#
_entry.id   AF-C4XVS5-F1
#
_cell.length_a   1.000
_cell.length_b   1.000
_cell.length_c   1.000
_cell.angle_alpha   90.00
_cell.angle_beta   90.00
_cell.angle_gamma   90.00
#
_symmetry.space_group_name_H-M   'P 1'
#
loop_
_entity.id
_entity.type
_entity.pdbx_description
1 polymer ?
#
loop_
_entity_poly.entity_id
_entity_poly.type
_entity_poly.pdbx_seq_one_letter_code
_entity_poly.pdbx_strand_id
1 'polypeptide(L)'
;MSFVPRKVFPDYRLPLSNFKGHHQKALTKFGHLAPQVDLVLEVRDSRAPISTTNVLFDRVLARKEKLILYSKQDLSILKPKLLAKWHANEKFLFVDTRSKKDAKRILKAIEDHYTNMVPPPPLGLRTMIIGMPNVGKSTLVNTLRSVGYIASLGDRVSTKKSKVAKTGGQPGVTRNTSEIIRLSKDPDILVYDTPGVFLPTVKDGETMLALGLVGCVHTSFIDPVIQADYLLYLLNLQDPTGAKYNEYIDHPTNSIHELLYNIAKKRKVLHKDDTYDELGMANYWVNLWRQGKNQRYKGLFDKAAIEEADATEVKRLLKLEQTRVKETTVHNKITNSLGEDGTGFSKNRKRTAKDREYDLRNQLFKL
;
A
#
# COMPACT_ATOMS: atom_id res chain seq x y z
N MET A 1 -5.40 -37.90 -15.08
CA MET A 1 -5.12 -36.66 -15.84
C MET A 1 -4.40 -35.70 -14.92
N SER A 2 -3.36 -35.00 -15.38
CA SER A 2 -2.71 -33.94 -14.61
C SER A 2 -3.63 -32.72 -14.53
N PHE A 3 -3.77 -32.12 -13.34
CA PHE A 3 -4.55 -30.90 -13.14
C PHE A 3 -4.01 -29.74 -13.99
N VAL A 4 -4.91 -28.93 -14.55
CA VAL A 4 -4.57 -27.75 -15.35
C VAL A 4 -5.18 -26.51 -14.70
N PRO A 5 -4.35 -25.59 -14.16
CA PRO A 5 -4.82 -24.30 -13.67
C PRO A 5 -5.50 -23.47 -14.76
N ARG A 6 -6.52 -22.69 -14.39
CA ARG A 6 -7.04 -21.62 -15.25
C ARG A 6 -5.91 -20.63 -15.58
N LYS A 7 -5.86 -20.17 -16.84
CA LYS A 7 -4.90 -19.14 -17.30
C LYS A 7 -5.47 -17.73 -17.30
N VAL A 8 -6.81 -17.63 -17.25
CA VAL A 8 -7.58 -16.39 -17.30
C VAL A 8 -8.66 -16.47 -16.24
N PHE A 9 -8.88 -15.37 -15.53
CA PHE A 9 -9.98 -15.27 -14.59
C PHE A 9 -11.23 -14.74 -15.31
N PRO A 10 -12.44 -15.27 -15.02
CA PRO A 10 -13.66 -14.78 -15.65
C PRO A 10 -13.90 -13.29 -15.38
N ASP A 11 -14.39 -12.57 -16.39
CA ASP A 11 -14.78 -11.16 -16.23
C ASP A 11 -16.19 -11.05 -15.64
N TYR A 12 -16.25 -10.80 -14.33
CA TYR A 12 -17.49 -10.61 -13.59
C TYR A 12 -18.05 -9.17 -13.68
N ARG A 13 -17.46 -8.28 -14.49
CA ARG A 13 -17.89 -6.88 -14.65
C ARG A 13 -18.09 -6.15 -13.31
N LEU A 14 -17.12 -6.30 -12.41
CA LEU A 14 -17.18 -5.77 -11.05
C LEU A 14 -17.39 -4.24 -11.04
N PRO A 15 -18.22 -3.70 -10.13
CA PRO A 15 -18.37 -2.26 -9.99
C PRO A 15 -17.06 -1.65 -9.50
N LEU A 16 -16.41 -0.86 -10.36
CA LEU A 16 -15.17 -0.20 -10.00
C LEU A 16 -15.46 0.93 -9.00
N SER A 17 -14.85 0.84 -7.83
CA SER A 17 -15.05 1.79 -6.73
C SER A 17 -14.61 3.19 -7.15
N ASN A 18 -15.51 4.16 -6.97
CA ASN A 18 -15.25 5.58 -7.20
C ASN A 18 -15.20 6.30 -5.86
N PHE A 19 -14.01 6.60 -5.38
CA PHE A 19 -13.80 7.19 -4.06
C PHE A 19 -13.92 8.72 -4.14
N LYS A 20 -15.15 9.21 -4.22
CA LYS A 20 -15.43 10.65 -4.29
C LYS A 20 -15.23 11.33 -2.93
N GLY A 21 -14.62 12.54 -2.93
CA GLY A 21 -14.61 13.47 -1.79
C GLY A 21 -13.37 13.45 -0.89
N HIS A 22 -12.95 12.29 -0.36
CA HIS A 22 -11.80 12.22 0.56
C HIS A 22 -10.45 12.49 -0.13
N HIS A 23 -10.34 12.12 -1.40
CA HIS A 23 -9.08 12.17 -2.13
C HIS A 23 -8.68 13.60 -2.48
N GLN A 24 -9.66 14.45 -2.81
CA GLN A 24 -9.39 15.84 -3.17
C GLN A 24 -8.80 16.61 -1.98
N LYS A 25 -9.35 16.43 -0.76
CA LYS A 25 -8.80 17.04 0.45
C LYS A 25 -7.38 16.56 0.75
N ALA A 26 -7.14 15.26 0.61
CA ALA A 26 -5.81 14.70 0.80
C ALA A 26 -4.83 15.29 -0.22
N LEU A 27 -5.16 15.28 -1.51
CA LEU A 27 -4.31 15.76 -2.60
C LEU A 27 -3.98 17.25 -2.53
N THR A 28 -4.96 18.09 -2.22
CA THR A 28 -4.71 19.52 -1.97
C THR A 28 -3.69 19.67 -0.83
N LYS A 29 -3.88 18.95 0.28
CA LYS A 29 -2.94 18.96 1.40
C LYS A 29 -1.54 18.47 1.01
N PHE A 30 -1.45 17.40 0.21
CA PHE A 30 -0.16 16.94 -0.35
C PHE A 30 0.52 18.02 -1.18
N GLY A 31 -0.22 18.73 -2.03
CA GLY A 31 0.31 19.84 -2.81
C GLY A 31 0.94 20.96 -1.96
N HIS A 32 0.36 21.27 -0.80
CA HIS A 32 0.94 22.26 0.13
C HIS A 32 2.14 21.73 0.92
N LEU A 33 2.18 20.44 1.20
CA LEU A 33 3.27 19.81 1.95
C LEU A 33 4.47 19.47 1.05
N ALA A 34 4.24 19.13 -0.23
CA ALA A 34 5.27 18.69 -1.17
C ALA A 34 6.49 19.63 -1.26
N PRO A 35 6.36 20.98 -1.28
CA PRO A 35 7.50 21.89 -1.27
C PRO A 35 8.36 21.83 -0.01
N GLN A 36 7.84 21.25 1.09
CA GLN A 36 8.53 21.11 2.38
C GLN A 36 9.11 19.72 2.58
N VAL A 37 8.85 18.78 1.68
CA VAL A 37 9.33 17.40 1.81
C VAL A 37 10.64 17.24 1.06
N ASP A 38 11.63 16.63 1.70
CA ASP A 38 12.93 16.32 1.11
C ASP A 38 12.94 14.90 0.53
N LEU A 39 12.36 13.94 1.27
CA LEU A 39 12.33 12.51 0.91
C LEU A 39 10.93 11.90 1.03
N VAL A 40 10.53 11.09 0.05
CA VAL A 40 9.26 10.36 0.04
C VAL A 40 9.48 8.89 0.36
N LEU A 41 8.73 8.36 1.31
CA LEU A 41 8.68 6.94 1.64
C LEU A 41 7.41 6.32 1.05
N GLU A 42 7.54 5.62 -0.07
CA GLU A 42 6.40 4.99 -0.75
C GLU A 42 6.21 3.56 -0.28
N VAL A 43 5.12 3.29 0.44
CA VAL A 43 4.84 1.96 1.00
C VAL A 43 3.90 1.18 0.08
N ARG A 44 4.35 0.01 -0.36
CA ARG A 44 3.61 -0.96 -1.20
C ARG A 44 3.43 -2.28 -0.45
N ASP A 45 2.34 -3.02 -0.70
CA ASP A 45 2.15 -4.36 -0.11
C ASP A 45 2.89 -5.39 -0.97
N SER A 46 3.84 -6.13 -0.39
CA SER A 46 4.66 -7.11 -1.14
C SER A 46 3.83 -8.23 -1.76
N ARG A 47 2.59 -8.45 -1.33
CA ARG A 47 1.71 -9.46 -1.92
C ARG A 47 1.07 -8.98 -3.22
N ALA A 48 0.84 -7.68 -3.37
CA ALA A 48 0.30 -7.06 -4.58
C ALA A 48 1.17 -5.84 -4.97
N PRO A 49 2.44 -6.07 -5.36
CA PRO A 49 3.43 -5.02 -5.51
C PRO A 49 3.15 -4.04 -6.66
N ILE A 50 2.42 -4.47 -7.70
CA ILE A 50 2.05 -3.65 -8.86
C ILE A 50 0.73 -2.94 -8.55
N SER A 51 -0.31 -3.68 -8.13
CA SER A 51 -1.64 -3.10 -7.87
C SER A 51 -1.64 -2.06 -6.74
N THR A 52 -0.76 -2.20 -5.74
CA THR A 52 -0.65 -1.23 -4.65
C THR A 52 0.20 0.00 -4.95
N THR A 53 0.75 0.10 -6.17
CA THR A 53 1.45 1.32 -6.61
C THR A 53 0.46 2.45 -6.81
N ASN A 54 0.71 3.60 -6.18
CA ASN A 54 -0.18 4.74 -6.28
C ASN A 54 0.42 5.84 -7.16
N VAL A 55 0.07 5.81 -8.45
CA VAL A 55 0.55 6.77 -9.46
C VAL A 55 -0.02 8.18 -9.30
N LEU A 56 -1.02 8.38 -8.44
CA LEU A 56 -1.68 9.68 -8.22
C LEU A 56 -0.69 10.76 -7.78
N PHE A 57 0.34 10.34 -7.04
CA PHE A 57 1.33 11.23 -6.45
C PHE A 57 2.52 11.49 -7.35
N ASP A 58 2.67 10.77 -8.45
CA ASP A 58 3.85 10.87 -9.32
C ASP A 58 4.02 12.27 -9.88
N ARG A 59 2.93 13.00 -10.13
CA ARG A 59 3.00 14.39 -10.62
C ARG A 59 3.32 15.39 -9.49
N VAL A 60 2.66 15.26 -8.34
CA VAL A 60 2.85 16.17 -7.19
C VAL A 60 4.23 16.01 -6.57
N LEU A 61 4.80 14.81 -6.65
CA LEU A 61 6.10 14.43 -6.07
C LEU A 61 7.14 14.09 -7.14
N ALA A 62 6.95 14.53 -8.40
CA ALA A 62 7.78 14.13 -9.55
C ALA A 62 9.28 14.41 -9.37
N ARG A 63 9.62 15.48 -8.66
CA ARG A 63 11.00 15.94 -8.44
C ARG A 63 11.58 15.49 -7.09
N LYS A 64 10.86 14.68 -6.33
CA LYS A 64 11.28 14.24 -4.99
C LYS A 64 11.93 12.86 -5.08
N GLU A 65 13.03 12.68 -4.37
CA GLU A 65 13.63 11.35 -4.23
C GLU A 65 12.66 10.43 -3.47
N LYS A 66 12.57 9.18 -3.92
CA LYS A 66 11.68 8.17 -3.35
C LYS A 66 12.49 6.98 -2.83
N LEU A 67 12.16 6.56 -1.62
CA LEU A 67 12.55 5.26 -1.08
C LEU A 67 11.31 4.36 -1.05
N ILE A 68 11.31 3.31 -1.87
CA ILE A 68 10.17 2.39 -2.01
C ILE A 68 10.28 1.27 -0.97
N LEU A 69 9.25 1.12 -0.15
CA LEU A 69 9.20 0.15 0.95
C LEU A 69 8.14 -0.91 0.64
N TYR A 70 8.61 -2.12 0.35
CA TYR A 70 7.76 -3.29 0.15
C TYR A 70 7.46 -3.93 1.51
N SER A 71 6.28 -3.62 2.05
CA SER A 71 5.81 -4.04 3.36
C SER A 71 5.25 -5.46 3.35
N LYS A 72 5.02 -6.03 4.54
CA LYS A 72 4.47 -7.39 4.71
C LYS A 72 5.27 -8.44 3.95
N GLN A 73 6.59 -8.28 3.90
CA GLN A 73 7.50 -9.25 3.27
C GLN A 73 7.32 -10.66 3.86
N ASP A 74 6.94 -10.74 5.14
CA ASP A 74 6.68 -11.99 5.85
C ASP A 74 5.49 -12.77 5.29
N LEU A 75 4.56 -12.09 4.59
CA LEU A 75 3.35 -12.67 4.01
C LEU A 75 3.44 -12.86 2.49
N SER A 76 4.54 -12.49 1.86
CA SER A 76 4.72 -12.55 0.41
C SER A 76 5.75 -13.61 0.02
N ILE A 77 5.63 -14.12 -1.21
CA ILE A 77 6.64 -14.96 -1.86
C ILE A 77 7.41 -14.19 -2.95
N LEU A 78 7.28 -12.86 -2.99
CA LEU A 78 7.94 -11.99 -3.96
C LEU A 78 9.46 -12.17 -3.92
N LYS A 79 10.07 -12.43 -5.07
CA LYS A 79 11.52 -12.66 -5.18
C LYS A 79 12.28 -11.33 -5.18
N PRO A 80 13.31 -11.14 -4.33
CA PRO A 80 14.11 -9.92 -4.35
C PRO A 80 14.79 -9.62 -5.69
N LYS A 81 15.17 -10.65 -6.44
CA LYS A 81 15.73 -10.52 -7.80
C LYS A 81 14.75 -9.88 -8.78
N LEU A 82 13.45 -10.13 -8.63
CA LEU A 82 12.42 -9.55 -9.51
C LEU A 82 12.28 -8.05 -9.23
N LEU A 83 12.25 -7.64 -7.96
CA LEU A 83 12.24 -6.22 -7.61
C LEU A 83 13.50 -5.49 -8.07
N ALA A 84 14.68 -6.12 -7.95
CA ALA A 84 15.92 -5.53 -8.45
C ALA A 84 15.86 -5.23 -9.95
N LYS A 85 15.18 -6.09 -10.74
CA LYS A 85 14.92 -5.82 -12.17
C LYS A 85 13.98 -4.63 -12.34
N TRP A 86 12.90 -4.53 -11.55
CA TRP A 86 11.93 -3.44 -11.65
C TRP A 86 12.50 -2.08 -11.24
N HIS A 87 13.39 -2.06 -10.24
CA HIS A 87 13.92 -0.85 -9.60
C HIS A 87 15.41 -0.63 -9.88
N ALA A 88 15.85 -0.82 -11.13
CA ALA A 88 17.27 -0.63 -11.49
C ALA A 88 17.83 0.77 -11.12
N ASN A 89 16.98 1.81 -11.13
CA ASN A 89 17.36 3.20 -10.87
C ASN A 89 16.68 3.80 -9.63
N GLU A 90 16.00 2.98 -8.82
CA GLU A 90 15.23 3.45 -7.66
C GLU A 90 15.69 2.72 -6.40
N LYS A 91 15.73 3.43 -5.27
CA LYS A 91 16.03 2.80 -3.98
C LYS A 91 14.80 2.06 -3.48
N PHE A 92 14.94 0.79 -3.15
CA PHE A 92 13.87 0.00 -2.55
C PHE A 92 14.36 -0.89 -1.40
N LEU A 93 13.44 -1.22 -0.48
CA LEU A 93 13.69 -2.14 0.63
C LEU A 93 12.50 -3.08 0.83
N PHE A 94 12.78 -4.36 1.06
CA PHE A 94 11.84 -5.30 1.66
C PHE A 94 11.84 -5.16 3.18
N VAL A 95 10.66 -4.99 3.76
CA VAL A 95 10.51 -4.66 5.18
C VAL A 95 9.31 -5.37 5.81
N ASP A 96 9.46 -5.80 7.06
CA ASP A 96 8.32 -5.97 7.97
C ASP A 96 8.19 -4.69 8.78
N THR A 97 7.07 -3.99 8.64
CA THR A 97 6.84 -2.70 9.31
C THR A 97 6.72 -2.82 10.84
N ARG A 98 6.62 -4.05 11.37
CA ARG A 98 6.67 -4.35 12.81
C ARG A 98 8.08 -4.66 13.30
N SER A 99 9.02 -4.97 12.40
CA SER A 99 10.38 -5.36 12.73
C SER A 99 11.23 -4.17 13.11
N LYS A 100 11.78 -4.20 14.33
CA LYS A 100 12.75 -3.18 14.78
C LYS A 100 14.04 -3.21 13.96
N LYS A 101 14.46 -4.39 13.45
CA LYS A 101 15.64 -4.54 12.61
C LYS A 101 15.45 -3.80 11.28
N ASP A 102 14.30 -3.97 10.64
CA ASP A 102 14.00 -3.27 9.40
C ASP A 102 13.79 -1.77 9.63
N ALA A 103 13.16 -1.37 10.74
CA ALA A 103 13.07 0.04 11.11
C ALA A 103 14.45 0.71 11.24
N LYS A 104 15.44 0.04 11.84
CA LYS A 104 16.83 0.54 11.88
C LYS A 104 17.44 0.69 10.48
N ARG A 105 17.20 -0.28 9.58
CA ARG A 105 17.68 -0.20 8.19
C ARG A 105 17.06 0.96 7.43
N ILE A 106 15.76 1.21 7.64
CA ILE A 106 15.04 2.34 7.04
C ILE A 106 15.58 3.67 7.59
N LEU A 107 15.72 3.80 8.91
CA LEU A 107 16.29 5.01 9.53
C LEU A 107 17.69 5.29 9.00
N LYS A 108 18.55 4.27 8.93
CA LYS A 108 19.87 4.41 8.32
C LYS A 108 19.81 4.90 6.88
N ALA A 109 18.93 4.35 6.04
CA ALA A 109 18.78 4.81 4.66
C ALA A 109 18.31 6.28 4.56
N ILE A 110 17.51 6.75 5.53
CA ILE A 110 17.07 8.14 5.63
C ILE A 110 18.22 9.05 6.10
N GLU A 111 19.02 8.60 7.07
CA GLU A 111 20.23 9.29 7.54
C GLU A 111 21.30 9.39 6.45
N ASP A 112 21.53 8.30 5.72
CA ASP A 112 22.42 8.26 4.55
C ASP A 112 21.93 9.25 3.47
N HIS A 113 20.61 9.37 3.26
CA HIS A 113 20.07 10.38 2.34
C HIS A 113 20.34 11.81 2.86
N TYR A 114 20.08 12.09 4.14
CA TYR A 114 20.35 13.40 4.75
C TYR A 114 21.83 13.81 4.63
N THR A 115 22.76 12.91 4.93
CA THR A 115 24.20 13.17 4.88
C THR A 115 24.74 13.38 3.47
N ASN A 116 24.10 12.78 2.46
CA ASN A 116 24.45 12.97 1.05
C ASN A 116 23.89 14.27 0.43
N MET A 117 22.98 14.98 1.12
CA MET A 117 22.49 16.28 0.66
C MET A 117 23.54 17.37 0.87
N VAL A 118 23.79 18.19 -0.15
CA VAL A 118 24.77 19.28 -0.11
C VAL A 118 24.10 20.62 -0.47
N PRO A 119 23.94 21.56 0.49
CA PRO A 119 24.12 21.39 1.93
C PRO A 119 23.01 20.54 2.55
N PRO A 120 23.25 19.92 3.72
CA PRO A 120 22.19 19.23 4.44
C PRO A 120 21.12 20.23 4.91
N PRO A 121 19.83 19.84 4.96
CA PRO A 121 18.76 20.71 5.45
C PRO A 121 19.04 21.19 6.89
N PRO A 122 19.10 22.52 7.14
CA PRO A 122 19.49 23.06 8.44
C PRO A 122 18.44 22.84 9.53
N LEU A 123 17.18 22.64 9.15
CA LEU A 123 16.04 22.39 10.06
C LEU A 123 15.67 20.90 10.14
N GLY A 124 16.62 20.01 9.79
CA GLY A 124 16.38 18.58 9.72
C GLY A 124 15.69 18.13 8.44
N LEU A 125 15.67 16.81 8.24
CA LEU A 125 15.08 16.17 7.07
C LEU A 125 13.57 16.00 7.25
N ARG A 126 12.79 16.52 6.29
CA ARG A 126 11.33 16.35 6.27
C ARG A 126 10.93 15.24 5.32
N THR A 127 10.39 14.16 5.86
CA THR A 127 9.95 12.98 5.12
C THR A 127 8.43 12.92 5.00
N MET A 128 7.93 12.24 3.97
CA MET A 128 6.50 12.00 3.78
C MET A 128 6.25 10.54 3.46
N ILE A 129 5.35 9.89 4.21
CA ILE A 129 4.96 8.51 3.94
C ILE A 129 3.69 8.49 3.09
N ILE A 130 3.73 7.80 1.94
CA ILE A 130 2.60 7.66 1.01
C ILE A 130 2.31 6.18 0.72
N GLY A 131 1.15 5.91 0.12
CA GLY A 131 0.75 4.56 -0.32
C GLY A 131 -0.72 4.24 -0.06
N MET A 132 -1.22 3.16 -0.66
CA MET A 132 -2.62 2.72 -0.56
C MET A 132 -3.06 2.48 0.90
N PRO A 133 -4.37 2.54 1.23
CA PRO A 133 -4.88 2.12 2.54
C PRO A 133 -4.36 0.73 2.96
N ASN A 134 -4.16 0.50 4.26
CA ASN A 134 -3.82 -0.83 4.82
C ASN A 134 -2.51 -1.50 4.36
N VAL A 135 -1.65 -0.80 3.59
CA VAL A 135 -0.28 -1.27 3.26
C VAL A 135 0.68 -1.21 4.46
N GLY A 136 0.26 -0.70 5.62
CA GLY A 136 1.07 -0.70 6.85
C GLY A 136 1.79 0.61 7.19
N LYS A 137 1.41 1.74 6.58
CA LYS A 137 2.00 3.07 6.85
C LYS A 137 2.00 3.46 8.33
N SER A 138 0.84 3.41 9.00
CA SER A 138 0.73 3.79 10.42
C SER A 138 1.50 2.84 11.35
N THR A 139 1.61 1.55 10.99
CA THR A 139 2.48 0.60 11.71
C THR A 139 3.95 1.00 11.54
N LEU A 140 4.37 1.31 10.31
CA LEU A 140 5.72 1.77 10.01
C LEU A 140 6.08 3.03 10.81
N VAL A 141 5.24 4.07 10.79
CA VAL A 141 5.44 5.32 11.56
C VAL A 141 5.66 5.03 13.05
N ASN A 142 4.78 4.22 13.65
CA ASN A 142 4.87 3.90 15.06
C ASN A 142 6.16 3.13 15.39
N THR A 143 6.57 2.19 14.53
CA THR A 143 7.82 1.43 14.71
C THR A 143 9.06 2.31 14.55
N LEU A 144 9.10 3.15 13.51
CA LEU A 144 10.20 4.10 13.27
C LEU A 144 10.36 5.06 14.45
N ARG A 145 9.27 5.67 14.93
CA ARG A 145 9.29 6.55 16.12
C ARG A 145 9.78 5.82 17.36
N SER A 146 9.34 4.57 17.54
CA SER A 146 9.78 3.77 18.69
C SER A 146 11.28 3.48 18.66
N VAL A 147 11.88 3.31 17.48
CA VAL A 147 13.28 2.91 17.32
C VAL A 147 14.21 4.11 17.26
N GLY A 148 13.86 5.16 16.51
CA GLY A 148 14.75 6.32 16.29
C GLY A 148 14.60 7.43 17.33
N TYR A 149 13.43 7.59 17.94
CA TYR A 149 13.15 8.69 18.87
C TYR A 149 12.96 8.21 20.30
N ILE A 150 12.06 7.27 20.55
CA ILE A 150 11.75 6.86 21.93
C ILE A 150 12.94 6.15 22.57
N ALA A 151 13.63 5.28 21.83
CA ALA A 151 14.80 4.57 22.34
C ALA A 151 15.97 5.52 22.68
N SER A 152 16.02 6.73 22.13
CA SER A 152 17.10 7.71 22.39
C SER A 152 16.83 8.64 23.58
N LEU A 153 15.62 8.60 24.18
CA LEU A 153 15.21 9.51 25.25
C LEU A 153 15.60 9.08 26.68
N GLY A 154 16.21 7.91 26.86
CA GLY A 154 16.59 7.36 28.17
C GLY A 154 15.41 6.97 29.07
N ASP A 155 15.68 6.25 30.17
CA ASP A 155 14.66 5.66 31.08
C ASP A 155 13.87 6.68 31.93
N ARG A 156 14.11 7.99 31.78
CA ARG A 156 13.57 9.05 32.65
C ARG A 156 12.26 9.67 32.14
N VAL A 157 11.80 9.30 30.95
CA VAL A 157 10.51 9.76 30.40
C VAL A 157 9.49 8.65 30.59
N SER A 158 8.35 8.94 31.22
CA SER A 158 7.22 7.99 31.36
C SER A 158 6.90 7.33 30.01
N THR A 159 7.39 6.09 29.81
CA THR A 159 7.28 5.30 28.58
C THR A 159 5.90 4.69 28.41
N LYS A 160 4.83 5.44 28.69
CA LYS A 160 3.51 5.07 28.20
C LYS A 160 3.60 5.20 26.67
N LYS A 161 3.91 4.09 25.98
CA LYS A 161 4.07 3.98 24.53
C LYS A 161 2.78 4.39 23.81
N SER A 162 2.50 5.70 23.76
CA SER A 162 1.35 6.23 23.06
C SER A 162 1.64 6.08 21.56
N LYS A 163 0.89 5.17 20.92
CA LYS A 163 0.87 5.07 19.46
C LYS A 163 0.38 6.41 18.93
N VAL A 164 1.17 7.06 18.08
CA VAL A 164 0.78 8.35 17.49
C VAL A 164 -0.26 8.13 16.39
N ALA A 165 0.00 7.11 15.55
CA ALA A 165 -0.90 6.76 14.48
C ALA A 165 -1.85 5.62 14.91
N LYS A 166 -3.16 5.82 14.71
CA LYS A 166 -4.17 4.77 14.92
C LYS A 166 -3.97 3.65 13.89
N THR A 167 -3.95 2.40 14.34
CA THR A 167 -3.77 1.21 13.49
C THR A 167 -5.03 0.34 13.51
N GLY A 168 -5.55 -0.05 12.35
CA GLY A 168 -6.69 -0.96 12.20
C GLY A 168 -6.72 -1.58 10.81
N GLY A 169 -7.42 -2.71 10.64
CA GLY A 169 -7.48 -3.46 9.38
C GLY A 169 -8.50 -2.95 8.37
N GLN A 170 -9.36 -1.99 8.75
CA GLN A 170 -10.36 -1.40 7.87
C GLN A 170 -9.81 -0.16 7.17
N PRO A 171 -10.06 0.03 5.85
CA PRO A 171 -9.68 1.27 5.16
C PRO A 171 -10.29 2.51 5.85
N GLY A 172 -9.55 3.62 5.89
CA GLY A 172 -10.05 4.90 6.44
C GLY A 172 -9.96 5.06 7.96
N VAL A 173 -9.17 4.23 8.66
CA VAL A 173 -8.89 4.37 10.11
C VAL A 173 -8.08 5.64 10.43
N THR A 174 -7.11 5.99 9.57
CA THR A 174 -6.36 7.25 9.69
C THR A 174 -7.18 8.38 9.07
N ARG A 175 -7.81 9.22 9.89
CA ARG A 175 -8.74 10.29 9.44
C ARG A 175 -8.17 11.71 9.54
N ASN A 176 -7.18 11.94 10.42
CA ASN A 176 -6.55 13.26 10.62
C ASN A 176 -5.10 13.24 10.12
N THR A 177 -4.72 14.26 9.36
CA THR A 177 -3.43 14.35 8.65
C THR A 177 -2.46 15.36 9.32
N SER A 178 -2.64 15.67 10.59
CA SER A 178 -2.23 16.99 11.13
C SER A 178 -0.98 17.02 11.99
N GLU A 179 -0.34 15.90 12.31
CA GLU A 179 0.81 15.92 13.22
C GLU A 179 2.09 15.55 12.48
N ILE A 180 3.05 16.48 12.48
CA ILE A 180 4.44 16.17 12.14
C ILE A 180 4.99 15.32 13.27
N ILE A 181 5.51 14.15 12.93
CA ILE A 181 6.02 13.19 13.90
C ILE A 181 7.54 13.19 13.82
N ARG A 182 8.21 13.43 14.94
CA ARG A 182 9.67 13.32 15.02
C ARG A 182 10.10 11.85 15.12
N LEU A 183 10.96 11.42 14.21
CA LEU A 183 11.47 10.05 14.09
C LEU A 183 12.88 9.90 14.66
N SER A 184 13.72 10.92 14.59
CA SER A 184 15.06 10.96 15.18
C SER A 184 15.39 12.39 15.66
N LYS A 185 16.32 12.52 16.60
CA LYS A 185 16.84 13.83 17.05
C LYS A 185 18.15 14.22 16.38
N ASP A 186 18.97 13.24 16.02
CA ASP A 186 20.30 13.44 15.49
C ASP A 186 20.57 12.39 14.39
N PRO A 187 20.52 12.76 13.10
CA PRO A 187 20.00 14.04 12.59
C PRO A 187 18.50 14.21 12.90
N ASP A 188 18.01 15.46 12.90
CA ASP A 188 16.59 15.71 13.13
C ASP A 188 15.77 15.22 11.93
N ILE A 189 14.93 14.19 12.14
CA ILE A 189 14.11 13.58 11.09
C ILE A 189 12.64 13.73 11.48
N LEU A 190 11.87 14.37 10.61
CA LEU A 190 10.44 14.62 10.77
C LEU A 190 9.67 13.85 9.71
N VAL A 191 8.47 13.34 10.04
CA VAL A 191 7.59 12.67 9.08
C VAL A 191 6.18 13.25 9.10
N TYR A 192 5.67 13.55 7.90
CA TYR A 192 4.26 13.78 7.69
C TYR A 192 3.56 12.41 7.53
N ASP A 193 2.81 11.99 8.56
CA ASP A 193 1.92 10.83 8.41
C ASP A 193 0.69 11.25 7.63
N THR A 194 0.44 10.54 6.53
CA THR A 194 -0.68 10.85 5.65
C THR A 194 -1.68 9.70 5.63
N PRO A 195 -3.00 10.00 5.63
CA PRO A 195 -4.00 8.97 5.49
C PRO A 195 -3.73 8.23 4.17
N GLY A 196 -3.97 6.93 4.16
CA GLY A 196 -3.87 6.17 2.91
C GLY A 196 -4.81 6.74 1.88
N VAL A 197 -4.24 7.33 0.83
CA VAL A 197 -5.02 7.81 -0.30
C VAL A 197 -5.15 6.68 -1.28
N PHE A 198 -6.39 6.34 -1.61
CA PHE A 198 -6.70 5.37 -2.63
C PHE A 198 -6.70 6.08 -4.01
N LEU A 199 -6.63 5.36 -5.12
CA LEU A 199 -6.80 5.96 -6.45
C LEU A 199 -8.25 6.44 -6.66
N PRO A 200 -8.51 7.53 -7.39
CA PRO A 200 -9.88 8.00 -7.64
C PRO A 200 -10.80 6.91 -8.24
N THR A 201 -10.24 6.10 -9.14
CA THR A 201 -10.88 4.96 -9.77
C THR A 201 -9.88 3.81 -9.89
N VAL A 202 -10.33 2.57 -9.71
CA VAL A 202 -9.52 1.38 -9.98
C VAL A 202 -9.44 1.15 -11.49
N LYS A 203 -8.32 0.59 -11.96
CA LYS A 203 -8.04 0.35 -13.38
C LYS A 203 -8.94 -0.70 -14.02
N ASP A 204 -9.00 -1.87 -13.41
CA ASP A 204 -9.66 -3.06 -13.94
C ASP A 204 -10.11 -4.01 -12.82
N GLY A 205 -10.87 -5.05 -13.19
CA GLY A 205 -11.44 -6.01 -12.24
C GLY A 205 -10.39 -6.85 -11.50
N GLU A 206 -9.32 -7.26 -12.16
CA GLU A 206 -8.22 -8.02 -11.52
C GLU A 206 -7.50 -7.16 -10.47
N THR A 207 -7.21 -5.90 -10.80
CA THR A 207 -6.64 -4.92 -9.87
C THR A 207 -7.57 -4.70 -8.66
N MET A 208 -8.88 -4.60 -8.90
CA MET A 208 -9.88 -4.48 -7.83
C MET A 208 -9.85 -5.68 -6.89
N LEU A 209 -9.84 -6.89 -7.45
CA LEU A 209 -9.78 -8.14 -6.70
C LEU A 209 -8.47 -8.26 -5.90
N ALA A 210 -7.32 -7.95 -6.51
CA ALA A 210 -6.01 -7.93 -5.86
C ALA A 210 -5.98 -6.95 -4.67
N LEU A 211 -6.46 -5.71 -4.88
CA LEU A 211 -6.58 -4.70 -3.83
C LEU A 211 -7.53 -5.12 -2.72
N GLY A 212 -8.60 -5.85 -3.05
CA GLY A 212 -9.50 -6.45 -2.07
C GLY A 212 -8.84 -7.56 -1.25
N LEU A 213 -8.02 -8.43 -1.86
CA LEU A 213 -7.30 -9.50 -1.15
C LEU A 213 -6.31 -8.93 -0.12
N VAL A 214 -5.57 -7.88 -0.48
CA VAL A 214 -4.65 -7.20 0.47
C VAL A 214 -5.37 -6.30 1.48
N GLY A 215 -6.67 -6.06 1.30
CA GLY A 215 -7.52 -5.27 2.18
C GLY A 215 -7.42 -3.75 1.95
N CYS A 216 -6.95 -3.30 0.78
CA CYS A 216 -6.96 -1.88 0.41
C CYS A 216 -8.39 -1.38 0.07
N VAL A 217 -9.25 -2.28 -0.43
CA VAL A 217 -10.67 -2.03 -0.73
C VAL A 217 -11.55 -2.65 0.36
N HIS A 218 -12.66 -1.97 0.68
CA HIS A 218 -13.63 -2.49 1.65
C HIS A 218 -14.35 -3.73 1.11
N THR A 219 -14.61 -4.72 1.96
CA THR A 219 -15.16 -6.02 1.56
C THR A 219 -16.56 -5.94 0.92
N SER A 220 -17.30 -4.86 1.17
CA SER A 220 -18.65 -4.67 0.58
C SER A 220 -18.65 -4.38 -0.93
N PHE A 221 -17.51 -4.05 -1.53
CA PHE A 221 -17.44 -3.70 -2.96
C PHE A 221 -17.27 -4.91 -3.87
N ILE A 222 -16.96 -6.08 -3.31
CA ILE A 222 -16.61 -7.27 -4.06
C ILE A 222 -17.39 -8.43 -3.46
N ASP A 223 -18.03 -9.23 -4.32
CA ASP A 223 -18.68 -10.46 -3.88
C ASP A 223 -17.64 -11.39 -3.20
N PRO A 224 -17.91 -11.89 -1.98
CA PRO A 224 -16.98 -12.74 -1.26
C PRO A 224 -16.57 -14.01 -2.01
N VAL A 225 -17.51 -14.64 -2.74
CA VAL A 225 -17.26 -15.89 -3.48
C VAL A 225 -16.37 -15.62 -4.68
N ILE A 226 -16.62 -14.52 -5.41
CA ILE A 226 -15.74 -14.09 -6.52
C ILE A 226 -14.33 -13.79 -6.00
N GLN A 227 -14.21 -13.10 -4.87
CA GLN A 227 -12.90 -12.81 -4.26
C GLN A 227 -12.18 -14.08 -3.81
N ALA A 228 -12.91 -15.04 -3.25
CA ALA A 228 -12.40 -16.34 -2.83
C ALA A 228 -11.93 -17.18 -4.03
N ASP A 229 -12.68 -17.14 -5.13
CA ASP A 229 -12.33 -17.82 -6.38
C ASP A 229 -11.10 -17.21 -7.04
N TYR A 230 -11.00 -15.87 -7.04
CA TYR A 230 -9.82 -15.18 -7.55
C TYR A 230 -8.56 -15.54 -6.76
N LEU A 231 -8.68 -15.69 -5.45
CA LEU A 231 -7.59 -16.21 -4.62
C LEU A 231 -7.21 -17.63 -5.04
N LEU A 232 -8.17 -18.56 -5.17
CA LEU A 232 -7.89 -19.93 -5.62
C LEU A 232 -7.19 -19.95 -6.99
N TYR A 233 -7.68 -19.15 -7.95
CA TYR A 233 -7.07 -18.96 -9.25
C TYR A 233 -5.58 -18.57 -9.15
N LEU A 234 -5.27 -17.53 -8.37
CA LEU A 234 -3.90 -17.06 -8.21
C LEU A 234 -3.01 -18.09 -7.50
N LEU A 235 -3.54 -18.84 -6.54
CA LEU A 235 -2.80 -19.91 -5.88
C LEU A 235 -2.44 -21.04 -6.84
N ASN A 236 -3.37 -21.45 -7.70
CA ASN A 236 -3.12 -22.48 -8.70
C ASN A 236 -2.10 -22.03 -9.76
N LEU A 237 -2.06 -20.74 -10.10
CA LEU A 237 -1.02 -20.17 -10.97
C LEU A 237 0.37 -20.19 -10.32
N GLN A 238 0.45 -20.01 -9.00
CA GLN A 238 1.70 -20.05 -8.25
C GLN A 238 2.18 -21.48 -7.97
N ASP A 239 1.23 -22.39 -7.73
CA ASP A 239 1.47 -23.78 -7.36
C ASP A 239 0.31 -24.68 -7.84
N PRO A 240 0.47 -25.35 -9.00
CA PRO A 240 -0.56 -26.20 -9.58
C PRO A 240 -0.86 -27.47 -8.78
N THR A 241 -0.03 -27.85 -7.80
CA THR A 241 -0.21 -29.12 -7.08
C THR A 241 -1.30 -29.04 -6.02
N GLY A 242 -1.80 -27.85 -5.71
CA GLY A 242 -2.78 -27.62 -4.65
C GLY A 242 -2.20 -27.68 -3.23
N ALA A 243 -0.87 -27.73 -3.06
CA ALA A 243 -0.25 -27.84 -1.74
C ALA A 243 -0.61 -26.67 -0.81
N LYS A 244 -0.95 -25.51 -1.39
CA LYS A 244 -1.43 -24.34 -0.62
C LYS A 244 -2.74 -24.56 0.14
N TYR A 245 -3.59 -25.49 -0.29
CA TYR A 245 -4.90 -25.75 0.32
C TYR A 245 -5.17 -27.25 0.60
N ASN A 246 -4.13 -28.08 0.52
CA ASN A 246 -4.26 -29.53 0.70
C ASN A 246 -4.71 -30.01 2.10
N GLU A 247 -4.84 -29.11 3.08
CA GLU A 247 -5.41 -29.45 4.39
C GLU A 247 -6.94 -29.61 4.36
N TYR A 248 -7.57 -29.07 3.32
CA TYR A 248 -9.01 -29.10 3.11
C TYR A 248 -9.41 -30.14 2.07
N ILE A 249 -8.67 -30.25 0.98
CA ILE A 249 -8.95 -31.14 -0.16
C ILE A 249 -7.66 -31.86 -0.58
N ASP A 250 -7.72 -33.15 -0.89
CA ASP A 250 -6.55 -33.99 -1.17
C ASP A 250 -6.05 -33.90 -2.63
N HIS A 251 -6.72 -33.12 -3.48
CA HIS A 251 -6.38 -32.90 -4.87
C HIS A 251 -6.56 -31.42 -5.26
N PRO A 252 -5.85 -30.94 -6.30
CA PRO A 252 -6.02 -29.58 -6.80
C PRO A 252 -7.37 -29.40 -7.52
N THR A 253 -7.98 -28.22 -7.38
CA THR A 253 -9.28 -27.89 -7.99
C THR A 253 -9.33 -26.46 -8.55
N ASN A 254 -10.14 -26.25 -9.59
CA ASN A 254 -10.52 -24.92 -10.09
C ASN A 254 -11.92 -24.50 -9.59
N SER A 255 -12.63 -25.38 -8.88
CA SER A 255 -13.97 -25.11 -8.35
C SER A 255 -13.87 -24.49 -6.97
N ILE A 256 -14.22 -23.21 -6.86
CA ILE A 256 -14.30 -22.55 -5.56
C ILE A 256 -15.33 -23.20 -4.65
N HIS A 257 -16.48 -23.62 -5.19
CA HIS A 257 -17.56 -24.24 -4.41
C HIS A 257 -17.12 -25.56 -3.78
N GLU A 258 -16.33 -26.36 -4.50
CA GLU A 258 -15.75 -27.61 -3.98
C GLU A 258 -14.76 -27.33 -2.85
N LEU A 259 -13.89 -26.33 -3.01
CA LEU A 259 -12.94 -25.95 -1.97
C LEU A 259 -13.67 -25.43 -0.72
N LEU A 260 -14.67 -24.55 -0.89
CA LEU A 260 -15.43 -23.98 0.22
C LEU A 260 -16.22 -25.05 0.99
N TYR A 261 -16.82 -26.01 0.29
CA TYR A 261 -17.48 -27.16 0.91
C TYR A 261 -16.51 -27.98 1.77
N ASN A 262 -15.33 -28.30 1.24
CA ASN A 262 -14.31 -29.05 1.97
C ASN A 262 -13.75 -28.27 3.18
N ILE A 263 -13.62 -26.94 3.07
CA ILE A 263 -13.30 -26.06 4.21
C ILE A 263 -14.41 -26.14 5.26
N ALA A 264 -15.69 -26.04 4.88
CA ALA A 264 -16.84 -26.13 5.79
C ALA A 264 -16.87 -27.48 6.52
N LYS A 265 -16.65 -28.58 5.78
CA LYS A 265 -16.54 -29.94 6.29
C LYS A 265 -15.41 -30.07 7.33
N LYS A 266 -14.21 -29.60 7.00
CA LYS A 266 -13.05 -29.62 7.91
C LYS A 266 -13.31 -28.84 9.19
N ARG A 267 -14.03 -27.71 9.07
CA ARG A 267 -14.40 -26.84 10.19
C ARG A 267 -15.60 -27.35 10.99
N LYS A 268 -16.28 -28.41 10.55
CA LYS A 268 -17.50 -28.97 11.17
C LYS A 268 -18.63 -27.94 11.28
N VAL A 269 -18.82 -27.14 10.23
CA VAL A 269 -19.88 -26.10 10.15
C VAL A 269 -20.93 -26.40 9.07
N LEU A 270 -20.98 -27.64 8.60
CA LEU A 270 -22.05 -28.10 7.71
C LEU A 270 -23.37 -28.22 8.48
N HIS A 271 -24.45 -27.85 7.82
CA HIS A 271 -25.81 -28.07 8.28
C HIS A 271 -26.21 -29.55 8.12
N LYS A 272 -27.34 -29.95 8.71
CA LYS A 272 -27.82 -31.35 8.67
C LYS A 272 -28.17 -31.83 7.25
N ASP A 273 -28.52 -30.90 6.37
CA ASP A 273 -28.82 -31.10 4.95
C ASP A 273 -27.57 -30.95 4.06
N ASP A 274 -26.38 -30.96 4.65
CA ASP A 274 -25.08 -30.84 3.97
C ASP A 274 -24.82 -29.46 3.31
N THR A 275 -25.62 -28.45 3.64
CA THR A 275 -25.40 -27.06 3.20
C THR A 275 -24.49 -26.29 4.16
N TYR A 276 -24.03 -25.09 3.78
CA TYR A 276 -23.22 -24.21 4.64
C TYR A 276 -23.39 -22.72 4.25
N ASP A 277 -23.00 -21.82 5.16
CA ASP A 277 -22.89 -20.39 4.88
C ASP A 277 -21.72 -20.12 3.91
N GLU A 278 -22.04 -20.08 2.62
CA GLU A 278 -21.07 -19.90 1.54
C GLU A 278 -20.33 -18.56 1.64
N LEU A 279 -21.05 -17.47 1.90
CA LEU A 279 -20.45 -16.13 2.03
C LEU A 279 -19.53 -16.07 3.25
N GLY A 280 -19.93 -16.68 4.36
CA GLY A 280 -19.10 -16.81 5.55
C GLY A 280 -17.82 -17.62 5.29
N MET A 281 -17.92 -18.74 4.57
CA MET A 281 -16.75 -19.57 4.23
C MET A 281 -15.82 -18.88 3.24
N ALA A 282 -16.35 -18.19 2.24
CA ALA A 282 -15.58 -17.39 1.30
C ALA A 282 -14.79 -16.28 2.03
N ASN A 283 -15.45 -15.55 2.94
CA ASN A 283 -14.80 -14.55 3.77
C ASN A 283 -13.74 -15.16 4.70
N TYR A 284 -14.03 -16.31 5.30
CA TYR A 284 -13.06 -17.04 6.14
C TYR A 284 -11.81 -17.40 5.34
N TRP A 285 -11.99 -17.99 4.16
CA TRP A 285 -10.91 -18.37 3.24
C TRP A 285 -10.04 -17.17 2.88
N VAL A 286 -10.63 -16.07 2.40
CA VAL A 286 -9.89 -14.85 2.07
C VAL A 286 -9.16 -14.28 3.28
N ASN A 287 -9.78 -14.30 4.46
CA ASN A 287 -9.19 -13.74 5.68
C ASN A 287 -7.98 -14.52 6.20
N LEU A 288 -7.89 -15.84 5.96
CA LEU A 288 -6.70 -16.64 6.27
C LEU A 288 -5.46 -16.06 5.58
N TRP A 289 -5.59 -15.78 4.28
CA TRP A 289 -4.54 -15.24 3.43
C TRP A 289 -4.29 -13.75 3.65
N ARG A 290 -5.35 -12.99 3.95
CA ARG A 290 -5.23 -11.56 4.26
C ARG A 290 -4.46 -11.33 5.57
N GLN A 291 -4.74 -12.12 6.60
CA GLN A 291 -4.12 -11.98 7.93
C GLN A 291 -2.77 -12.71 8.02
N GLY A 292 -2.59 -13.80 7.28
CA GLY A 292 -1.30 -14.50 7.22
C GLY A 292 -0.83 -15.04 8.57
N LYS A 293 -1.75 -15.46 9.45
CA LYS A 293 -1.45 -15.89 10.83
C LYS A 293 -0.53 -17.12 10.91
N ASN A 294 -0.40 -17.88 9.82
CA ASN A 294 0.48 -19.03 9.71
C ASN A 294 1.42 -18.84 8.51
N GLN A 295 2.67 -19.31 8.63
CA GLN A 295 3.71 -19.20 7.59
C GLN A 295 3.30 -19.87 6.26
N ARG A 296 2.29 -20.74 6.28
CA ARG A 296 1.69 -21.35 5.09
C ARG A 296 0.99 -20.33 4.19
N TYR A 297 0.31 -19.35 4.76
CA TYR A 297 -0.57 -18.41 4.05
C TYR A 297 0.24 -17.23 3.50
N LYS A 298 1.16 -17.54 2.59
CA LYS A 298 1.99 -16.58 1.85
C LYS A 298 1.79 -16.75 0.36
N GLY A 299 1.62 -15.64 -0.34
CA GLY A 299 1.40 -15.64 -1.78
C GLY A 299 1.53 -14.25 -2.41
N LEU A 300 1.45 -14.25 -3.73
CA LEU A 300 1.30 -13.08 -4.57
C LEU A 300 -0.14 -12.99 -5.08
N PHE A 301 -0.63 -11.76 -5.25
CA PHE A 301 -2.00 -11.45 -5.67
C PHE A 301 -2.06 -10.56 -6.90
N ASP A 302 -0.90 -10.29 -7.52
CA ASP A 302 -0.81 -9.69 -8.84
C ASP A 302 -0.41 -10.76 -9.86
N LYS A 303 -1.24 -10.96 -10.89
CA LYS A 303 -0.95 -11.91 -11.97
C LYS A 303 0.40 -11.63 -12.63
N ALA A 304 0.67 -10.37 -12.98
CA ALA A 304 1.94 -9.98 -13.59
C ALA A 304 3.17 -10.24 -12.67
N ALA A 305 2.99 -10.18 -11.35
CA ALA A 305 4.07 -10.54 -10.42
C ALA A 305 4.29 -12.05 -10.34
N ILE A 306 3.21 -12.84 -10.43
CA ILE A 306 3.26 -14.32 -10.46
C ILE A 306 3.92 -14.80 -11.75
N GLU A 307 3.60 -14.18 -12.89
CA GLU A 307 4.19 -14.48 -14.20
C GLU A 307 5.62 -13.90 -14.36
N GLU A 308 6.18 -13.31 -13.30
CA GLU A 308 7.52 -12.69 -13.28
C GLU A 308 7.73 -11.68 -14.41
N ALA A 309 6.72 -10.84 -14.68
CA ALA A 309 6.78 -9.78 -15.68
C ALA A 309 8.07 -8.96 -15.57
N ASP A 310 8.69 -8.68 -16.72
CA ASP A 310 9.95 -7.96 -16.76
C ASP A 310 9.78 -6.47 -16.42
N ALA A 311 10.90 -5.75 -16.34
CA ALA A 311 10.90 -4.34 -16.00
C ALA A 311 10.20 -3.48 -17.07
N THR A 312 10.22 -3.89 -18.33
CA THR A 312 9.61 -3.16 -19.45
C THR A 312 8.10 -3.23 -19.36
N GLU A 313 7.57 -4.43 -19.08
CA GLU A 313 6.13 -4.66 -18.94
C GLU A 313 5.58 -3.95 -17.71
N VAL A 314 6.26 -4.02 -16.56
CA VAL A 314 5.84 -3.28 -15.36
C VAL A 314 5.85 -1.76 -15.61
N LYS A 315 6.88 -1.23 -16.27
CA LYS A 315 6.92 0.20 -16.66
C LYS A 315 5.77 0.55 -17.61
N ARG A 316 5.44 -0.33 -18.56
CA ARG A 316 4.30 -0.14 -19.48
C ARG A 316 2.98 -0.07 -18.72
N LEU A 317 2.74 -1.01 -17.80
CA LEU A 317 1.53 -1.05 -16.96
C LEU A 317 1.38 0.23 -16.12
N LEU A 318 2.47 0.68 -15.49
CA LEU A 318 2.48 1.92 -14.70
C LEU A 318 2.25 3.16 -15.58
N LYS A 319 2.83 3.21 -16.77
CA LYS A 319 2.64 4.33 -17.72
C LYS A 319 1.20 4.41 -18.21
N LEU A 320 0.58 3.26 -18.52
CA LEU A 320 -0.85 3.20 -18.89
C LEU A 320 -1.73 3.72 -17.75
N GLU A 321 -1.41 3.32 -16.52
CA GLU A 321 -2.15 3.77 -15.35
C GLU A 321 -1.96 5.27 -15.08
N GLN A 322 -0.76 5.80 -15.27
CA GLN A 322 -0.49 7.24 -15.21
C GLN A 322 -1.31 8.01 -16.25
N THR A 323 -1.39 7.54 -17.50
CA THR A 323 -2.20 8.16 -18.55
C THR A 323 -3.68 8.16 -18.19
N ARG A 324 -4.21 7.00 -17.75
CA ARG A 324 -5.60 6.87 -17.33
C ARG A 324 -5.95 7.80 -16.16
N VAL A 325 -5.07 7.88 -15.15
CA VAL A 325 -5.27 8.76 -14.00
C VAL A 325 -5.22 10.23 -14.40
N LYS A 326 -4.38 10.62 -15.38
CA LYS A 326 -4.32 12.00 -15.89
C LYS A 326 -5.65 12.47 -16.48
N GLU A 327 -6.38 11.58 -17.15
CA GLU A 327 -7.68 11.89 -17.75
C GLU A 327 -8.81 12.04 -16.71
N THR A 328 -8.57 11.63 -15.46
CA THR A 328 -9.59 11.76 -14.41
C THR A 328 -9.84 13.21 -14.02
N THR A 329 -11.11 13.54 -13.75
CA THR A 329 -11.53 14.87 -13.28
C THR A 329 -10.81 15.32 -12.00
N VAL A 330 -10.46 14.36 -11.14
CA VAL A 330 -9.67 14.62 -9.93
C VAL A 330 -8.28 15.13 -10.30
N HIS A 331 -7.61 14.51 -11.27
CA HIS A 331 -6.30 14.95 -11.73
C HIS A 331 -6.33 16.31 -12.43
N ASN A 332 -7.35 16.57 -13.25
CA ASN A 332 -7.53 17.87 -13.89
C ASN A 332 -7.74 18.99 -12.85
N LYS A 333 -8.53 18.75 -11.80
CA LYS A 333 -8.68 19.70 -10.69
C LYS A 333 -7.37 19.95 -9.95
N ILE A 334 -6.56 18.91 -9.73
CA ILE A 334 -5.23 19.06 -9.13
C ILE A 334 -4.36 19.96 -10.00
N THR A 335 -4.27 19.64 -11.29
CA THR A 335 -3.49 20.40 -12.28
C THR A 335 -3.90 21.86 -12.30
N ASN A 336 -5.20 22.16 -12.32
CA ASN A 336 -5.71 23.53 -12.29
C ASN A 336 -5.40 24.26 -10.96
N SER A 337 -5.28 23.53 -9.85
CA SER A 337 -5.04 24.10 -8.51
C SER A 337 -3.56 24.24 -8.12
N LEU A 338 -2.68 23.37 -8.62
CA LEU A 338 -1.26 23.31 -8.27
C LEU A 338 -0.33 23.69 -9.45
N GLY A 339 -0.86 23.80 -10.67
CA GLY A 339 -0.09 24.04 -11.89
C GLY A 339 0.37 22.74 -12.57
N GLU A 340 0.82 22.86 -13.83
CA GLU A 340 1.16 21.70 -14.66
C GLU A 340 2.39 20.92 -14.19
N ASP A 341 3.34 21.57 -13.54
CA ASP A 341 4.59 20.99 -13.05
C ASP A 341 4.46 20.39 -11.65
N GLY A 342 3.30 20.53 -11.00
CA GLY A 342 3.05 20.01 -9.65
C GLY A 342 3.89 20.67 -8.56
N THR A 343 4.65 21.72 -8.89
CA THR A 343 5.47 22.44 -7.92
C THR A 343 4.71 23.64 -7.38
N GLY A 344 4.90 23.98 -6.11
CA GLY A 344 4.31 25.18 -5.50
C GLY A 344 4.71 26.52 -6.17
N PHE A 345 5.56 26.47 -7.21
CA PHE A 345 6.14 27.59 -7.93
C PHE A 345 5.52 27.85 -9.31
N SER A 346 4.48 27.11 -9.71
CA SER A 346 3.81 27.37 -10.99
C SER A 346 3.26 28.80 -11.08
N LYS A 347 3.67 29.53 -12.14
CA LYS A 347 3.25 30.92 -12.41
C LYS A 347 1.72 31.09 -12.57
N ASN A 348 0.99 30.01 -12.85
CA ASN A 348 -0.45 30.02 -13.13
C ASN A 348 -1.33 29.47 -11.99
N ARG A 349 -0.81 29.38 -10.76
CA ARG A 349 -1.57 28.89 -9.61
C ARG A 349 -2.68 29.88 -9.21
N LYS A 350 -3.96 29.55 -9.43
CA LYS A 350 -5.09 30.30 -8.84
C LYS A 350 -5.15 30.06 -7.33
N ARG A 351 -4.43 30.88 -6.55
CA ARG A 351 -4.38 30.79 -5.08
C ARG A 351 -5.68 31.30 -4.45
N THR A 352 -6.41 30.42 -3.76
CA THR A 352 -7.53 30.81 -2.90
C THR A 352 -7.03 31.52 -1.63
N ALA A 353 -7.90 32.24 -0.92
CA ALA A 353 -7.53 32.89 0.34
C ALA A 353 -6.99 31.88 1.39
N LYS A 354 -7.57 30.68 1.44
CA LYS A 354 -7.10 29.58 2.30
C LYS A 354 -5.72 29.08 1.91
N ASP A 355 -5.38 29.04 0.63
CA ASP A 355 -4.04 28.63 0.18
C ASP A 355 -2.98 29.62 0.67
N ARG A 356 -3.29 30.92 0.63
CA ARG A 356 -2.38 31.98 1.10
C ARG A 356 -2.19 31.93 2.61
N GLU A 357 -3.26 31.70 3.37
CA GLU A 357 -3.21 31.53 4.83
C GLU A 357 -2.35 30.32 5.22
N TYR A 358 -2.49 29.21 4.49
CA TYR A 358 -1.69 28.00 4.71
C TYR A 358 -0.21 28.22 4.37
N ASP A 359 0.07 28.90 3.26
CA ASP A 359 1.44 29.23 2.84
C ASP A 359 2.12 30.20 3.84
N LEU A 360 1.41 31.21 4.35
CA LEU A 360 1.88 32.12 5.41
C LEU A 360 2.22 31.38 6.70
N ARG A 361 1.31 30.49 7.13
CA ARG A 361 1.53 29.64 8.31
C ARG A 361 2.74 28.72 8.12
N ASN A 362 3.00 28.24 6.90
CA ASN A 362 4.13 27.38 6.57
C ASN A 362 5.45 28.14 6.36
N GLN A 363 5.42 29.40 5.89
CA GLN A 363 6.62 30.25 5.81
C GLN A 363 7.19 30.54 7.21
N LEU A 364 6.31 30.72 8.21
CA LEU A 364 6.71 30.84 9.62
C LEU A 364 7.36 29.57 10.20
N PHE A 365 7.30 28.42 9.53
CA PHE A 365 8.02 27.20 9.91
C PHE A 365 9.36 27.02 9.15
N LYS A 366 9.73 27.98 8.30
CA LYS A 366 11.01 28.01 7.56
C LYS A 366 11.95 29.12 8.01
N LEU A 367 11.42 30.20 8.59
CA LEU A 367 12.16 31.14 9.43
C LEU A 367 12.31 30.54 10.83
#